data_AF-A0A2W1BLL2-F1
#
_entry.id   AF-A0A2W1BLL2-F1
#
_cell.length_a   1.000
_cell.length_b   1.000
_cell.length_c   1.000
_cell.angle_alpha   90.00
_cell.angle_beta   90.00
_cell.angle_gamma   90.00
#
_symmetry.space_group_name_H-M   'P 1'
#
loop_
_entity.id
_entity.type
_entity.pdbx_description
1 polymer ?
#
loop_
_entity_poly.entity_id
_entity_poly.type
_entity_poly.pdbx_seq_one_letter_code
_entity_poly.pdbx_strand_id
1 'polypeptide(L)'
;MLLAYGRANCEARRIYQVRYPDRRIPHYETFSPTYRRLRGTGNLRHQEPRVSAVQHSVAVDEMILQAFDEELTTSIRIVAATLLNMESLGGCSGRWEACISLHPCSR
;
A
#
# COMPACT_ATOMS: atom_id res chain seq x y z
N MET A 1 21.70 22.09 6.95
CA MET A 1 22.38 21.45 5.79
C MET A 1 21.47 21.43 4.54
N LEU A 2 20.74 22.51 4.24
CA LEU A 2 19.81 22.59 3.07
C LEU A 2 20.42 23.40 1.92
N LEU A 3 21.18 24.45 2.25
CA LEU A 3 21.79 25.37 1.29
C LEU A 3 22.87 24.70 0.40
N ALA A 4 23.67 23.78 0.95
CA ALA A 4 24.73 23.10 0.21
C ALA A 4 24.20 22.19 -0.91
N TYR A 5 23.12 21.44 -0.64
CA TYR A 5 22.45 20.61 -1.64
C TYR A 5 21.74 21.45 -2.70
N GLY A 6 21.12 22.57 -2.31
CA GLY A 6 20.52 23.52 -3.24
C GLY A 6 21.54 24.05 -4.26
N ARG A 7 22.71 24.53 -3.79
CA ARG A 7 23.77 25.02 -4.68
C ARG A 7 24.34 23.94 -5.59
N ALA A 8 24.57 22.73 -5.07
CA ALA A 8 25.06 21.61 -5.86
C ALA A 8 24.07 21.19 -6.97
N ASN A 9 22.76 21.21 -6.67
CA ASN A 9 21.71 20.91 -7.63
C ASN A 9 21.62 21.94 -8.76
N CYS A 10 21.79 23.23 -8.45
CA CYS A 10 21.81 24.30 -9.45
C CYS A 10 23.00 24.15 -10.41
N GLU A 11 24.18 23.82 -9.90
CA GLU A 11 25.35 23.57 -10.75
C GLU A 11 25.20 22.30 -11.58
N ALA A 12 24.67 21.22 -10.99
CA ALA A 12 24.38 19.99 -11.73
C ALA A 12 23.42 20.24 -12.90
N ARG A 13 22.40 21.08 -12.69
CA ARG A 13 21.48 21.52 -13.74
C ARG A 13 22.19 22.32 -14.83
N ARG A 14 23.07 23.26 -14.47
CA ARG A 14 23.85 24.05 -15.43
C ARG A 14 24.74 23.16 -16.30
N ILE A 15 25.45 22.22 -15.68
CA ILE A 15 26.31 21.25 -16.38
C ILE A 15 25.46 20.36 -17.30
N TYR A 16 24.29 19.90 -16.84
CA TYR A 16 23.40 19.08 -17.65
C TYR A 16 22.92 19.83 -18.90
N GLN A 17 22.53 21.10 -18.75
CA GLN A 17 22.08 21.94 -19.86
C GLN A 17 23.19 22.16 -20.91
N VAL A 18 24.42 22.42 -20.46
CA VAL A 18 25.58 22.57 -21.36
C VAL A 18 25.88 21.27 -22.09
N ARG A 19 25.76 20.13 -21.40
CA ARG A 19 26.11 18.83 -21.96
C ARG A 19 25.04 18.25 -22.89
N TYR A 20 23.78 18.60 -22.67
CA TYR A 20 22.63 18.09 -23.41
C TYR A 20 21.65 19.23 -23.76
N PRO A 21 22.02 20.10 -24.73
CA PRO A 21 21.22 21.28 -25.07
C PRO A 21 19.84 20.93 -25.64
N ASP A 22 19.73 19.83 -26.39
CA ASP A 22 18.48 19.43 -27.08
C ASP A 22 17.52 18.60 -26.19
N ARG A 23 17.85 18.42 -24.91
CA ARG A 23 17.04 17.63 -23.98
C ARG A 23 16.21 18.50 -23.04
N ARG A 24 15.06 17.99 -22.62
CA ARG A 24 14.25 18.62 -21.57
C ARG A 24 15.06 18.71 -20.27
N ILE A 25 15.22 19.93 -19.75
CA ILE A 25 16.00 20.20 -18.55
C ILE A 25 15.21 19.72 -17.31
N PRO A 26 15.77 18.80 -16.50
CA PRO A 26 15.14 18.35 -15.26
C PRO A 26 15.08 19.48 -14.20
N HIS A 27 14.12 19.39 -13.28
CA HIS A 27 14.07 20.29 -12.12
C HIS A 27 15.31 20.08 -11.24
N TYR A 28 15.84 21.13 -10.61
CA TYR A 28 17.09 21.07 -9.84
C TYR A 28 17.00 20.06 -8.67
N GLU A 29 15.81 19.88 -8.08
CA GLU A 29 15.60 18.90 -7.01
C GLU A 29 15.72 17.44 -7.48
N THR A 30 15.73 17.18 -8.79
CA THR A 30 15.86 15.82 -9.35
C THR A 30 17.27 15.26 -9.18
N PHE A 31 18.30 16.11 -9.11
CA PHE A 31 19.70 15.68 -9.15
C PHE A 31 20.13 15.00 -7.85
N SER A 32 19.75 15.54 -6.69
CA SER A 32 20.12 14.99 -5.38
C SER A 32 19.55 13.57 -5.10
N PRO A 33 18.24 13.30 -5.29
CA PRO A 33 17.67 11.96 -5.14
C PRO A 33 18.28 10.96 -6.12
N THR A 34 18.49 11.39 -7.37
CA THR A 34 19.12 10.57 -8.41
C THR A 34 20.54 10.15 -8.02
N TYR A 35 21.36 11.09 -7.54
CA TYR A 35 22.70 10.81 -7.04
C TYR A 35 22.69 9.86 -5.83
N ARG A 36 21.77 10.09 -4.88
CA ARG A 36 21.64 9.23 -3.70
C ARG A 36 21.26 7.80 -4.07
N ARG A 37 20.33 7.62 -5.03
CA ARG A 37 19.93 6.30 -5.55
C ARG A 37 21.10 5.61 -6.26
N LEU A 38 21.79 6.33 -7.16
CA LEU A 38 22.98 5.80 -7.83
C LEU A 38 24.04 5.34 -6.83
N ARG A 39 24.33 6.12 -5.79
CA ARG A 39 25.32 5.75 -4.77
C ARG A 39 24.86 4.57 -3.92
N GLY A 40 23.57 4.50 -3.58
CA GLY A 40 23.04 3.49 -2.67
C GLY A 40 22.81 2.13 -3.34
N THR A 41 22.19 2.12 -4.52
CA THR A 41 21.73 0.89 -5.20
C THR A 41 22.38 0.67 -6.56
N GLY A 42 23.10 1.65 -7.10
CA GLY A 42 23.64 1.60 -8.47
C GLY A 42 22.58 1.66 -9.57
N ASN A 43 21.31 1.87 -9.23
CA ASN A 43 20.19 1.73 -10.16
C ASN A 43 19.36 3.01 -10.26
N LEU A 44 19.01 3.38 -11.49
CA LEU A 44 18.17 4.53 -11.84
C LEU A 44 16.70 4.14 -12.10
N ARG A 45 16.37 2.85 -12.13
CA ARG A 45 14.99 2.40 -12.31
C ARG A 45 14.11 2.98 -11.21
N HIS A 46 13.00 3.57 -11.63
CA HIS A 46 11.96 3.97 -10.70
C HIS A 46 11.45 2.69 -10.03
N GLN A 47 11.61 2.59 -8.71
CA GLN A 47 10.86 1.59 -7.96
C GLN A 47 9.40 1.99 -8.13
N GLU A 48 8.63 1.14 -8.81
CA GLU A 48 7.18 1.23 -8.78
C GLU A 48 6.75 1.20 -7.30
N PRO A 49 5.72 1.97 -6.91
CA PRO A 49 5.16 1.83 -5.59
C PRO A 49 4.85 0.34 -5.41
N ARG A 50 5.48 -0.29 -4.43
CA ARG A 50 5.16 -1.66 -4.05
C ARG A 50 3.68 -1.64 -3.70
N VAL A 51 2.83 -2.09 -4.61
CA VAL A 51 1.45 -2.41 -4.28
C VAL A 51 1.61 -3.43 -3.17
N SER A 52 1.24 -3.05 -1.95
CA SER A 52 1.24 -3.95 -0.82
C SER A 52 0.40 -5.15 -1.25
N ALA A 53 1.04 -6.31 -1.42
CA ALA A 53 0.30 -7.54 -1.65
C ALA A 53 -0.72 -7.62 -0.52
N VAL A 54 -2.01 -7.73 -0.87
CA VAL A 54 -3.07 -7.98 0.09
C VAL A 54 -2.63 -9.25 0.82
N GLN A 55 -2.26 -9.11 2.10
CA GLN A 55 -1.86 -10.26 2.90
C GLN A 55 -3.12 -11.07 3.17
N HIS A 56 -3.32 -12.14 2.40
CA HIS A 56 -4.26 -13.19 2.76
C HIS A 56 -3.73 -13.86 4.02
N SER A 57 -4.44 -13.69 5.14
CA SER A 57 -4.14 -14.44 6.34
C SER A 57 -4.98 -15.70 6.32
N VAL A 58 -4.34 -16.86 6.54
CA VAL A 58 -5.03 -18.15 6.55
C VAL A 58 -6.18 -18.16 7.57
N ALA A 59 -6.00 -17.49 8.70
CA ALA A 59 -7.04 -17.35 9.72
C ALA A 59 -8.28 -16.61 9.20
N VAL A 60 -8.11 -15.54 8.43
CA VAL A 60 -9.23 -14.80 7.82
C VAL A 60 -9.92 -15.63 6.75
N ASP A 61 -9.15 -16.35 5.93
CA ASP A 61 -9.73 -17.23 4.91
C ASP A 61 -10.53 -18.38 5.54
N GLU A 62 -10.04 -18.99 6.62
CA GLU A 62 -10.76 -20.02 7.39
C GLU A 62 -12.03 -19.45 8.03
N MET A 63 -11.99 -18.23 8.59
CA MET A 63 -13.18 -17.56 9.13
C MET A 63 -14.24 -17.30 8.07
N ILE A 64 -13.82 -16.89 6.86
CA ILE A 64 -14.74 -16.67 5.73
C ILE A 64 -15.40 -17.99 5.31
N LEU A 65 -14.64 -19.08 5.25
CA LEU A 65 -15.16 -20.40 4.88
C LEU A 65 -16.13 -20.93 5.94
N GLN A 66 -15.82 -20.79 7.22
CA GLN A 66 -16.71 -21.21 8.30
C GLN A 66 -18.03 -20.42 8.28
N ALA A 67 -17.97 -19.10 8.13
CA ALA A 67 -19.16 -18.26 8.06
C ALA A 67 -20.02 -18.54 6.81
N PHE A 68 -19.39 -18.96 5.71
CA PHE A 68 -20.11 -19.40 4.52
C PHE A 68 -20.81 -20.76 4.72
N ASP A 69 -20.16 -21.71 5.40
CA ASP A 69 -20.74 -23.01 5.72
C ASP A 69 -21.94 -22.88 6.69
N GLU A 70 -21.92 -21.90 7.60
CA GLU A 70 -23.02 -21.61 8.53
C GLU A 70 -24.23 -20.93 7.84
N GLU A 71 -24.00 -20.11 6.80
CA GLU A 71 -25.03 -19.38 6.05
C GLU A 71 -24.84 -19.52 4.53
N LEU A 72 -25.15 -20.72 4.00
CA LEU A 72 -25.00 -21.12 2.59
C LEU A 72 -25.79 -20.26 1.57
N THR A 73 -26.65 -19.35 2.04
CA THR A 73 -27.50 -18.50 1.18
C THR A 73 -26.78 -17.25 0.68
N THR A 74 -25.59 -16.95 1.23
CA THR A 74 -24.82 -15.75 0.89
C THR A 74 -23.56 -16.10 0.11
N SER A 75 -23.17 -15.27 -0.87
CA SER A 75 -21.92 -15.53 -1.60
C SER A 75 -20.70 -15.25 -0.70
N ILE A 76 -19.62 -16.05 -0.86
CA ILE A 76 -18.33 -15.88 -0.17
C ILE A 76 -17.84 -14.42 -0.20
N ARG A 77 -18.07 -13.70 -1.30
CA ARG A 77 -17.68 -12.30 -1.46
C ARG A 77 -18.43 -11.35 -0.52
N ILE A 78 -19.70 -11.62 -0.25
CA ILE A 78 -20.52 -10.84 0.70
C ILE A 78 -20.03 -11.12 2.12
N VAL A 79 -19.80 -12.39 2.45
CA VAL A 79 -19.25 -12.82 3.76
C VAL A 79 -17.87 -12.21 4.03
N ALA A 80 -16.98 -12.22 3.03
CA ALA A 80 -15.67 -11.59 3.17
C ALA A 80 -15.78 -10.07 3.38
N ALA A 81 -16.69 -9.40 2.64
CA ALA A 81 -16.89 -7.97 2.79
C ALA A 81 -17.49 -7.60 4.17
N THR A 82 -18.42 -8.39 4.70
CA THR A 82 -18.99 -8.15 6.03
C THR A 82 -17.96 -8.37 7.14
N LEU A 83 -17.20 -9.47 7.10
CA LEU A 83 -16.16 -9.76 8.09
C LEU A 83 -15.04 -8.72 8.10
N LEU A 84 -14.51 -8.36 6.92
CA LEU A 84 -13.45 -7.35 6.80
C LEU A 84 -13.91 -5.95 7.20
N ASN A 85 -15.19 -5.62 6.99
CA ASN A 85 -15.77 -4.35 7.44
C ASN A 85 -15.95 -4.32 8.98
N MET A 86 -16.25 -5.46 9.62
CA MET A 86 -16.36 -5.56 11.09
C MET A 86 -14.99 -5.44 11.78
N GLU A 87 -13.93 -6.04 11.22
CA GLU A 87 -12.56 -5.90 11.76
C GLU A 87 -12.06 -4.45 11.75
N SER A 88 -12.52 -3.64 10.79
CA SER A 88 -12.15 -2.22 10.69
C SER A 88 -12.75 -1.32 11.79
N LEU A 89 -13.79 -1.81 12.51
CA LEU A 89 -14.54 -1.03 13.50
C LEU A 89 -14.31 -1.45 14.95
N GLY A 90 -13.56 -2.53 15.23
CA GLY A 90 -13.41 -3.01 16.59
C GLY A 90 -12.25 -3.95 16.78
N GLY A 91 -11.17 -3.43 17.36
CA GLY A 91 -10.20 -4.24 18.07
C GLY A 91 -10.88 -4.92 19.27
N CYS A 92 -11.45 -6.09 19.05
CA CYS A 92 -11.99 -6.94 20.11
C CYS A 92 -11.51 -8.38 19.86
N SER A 93 -10.33 -8.69 20.38
CA SER A 93 -9.89 -10.06 20.61
C SER A 93 -10.74 -10.66 21.74
N GLY A 94 -11.83 -11.35 21.41
CA GLY A 94 -12.59 -12.07 22.43
C GLY A 94 -13.98 -12.53 22.02
N ARG A 95 -14.07 -13.83 21.71
CA ARG A 95 -15.23 -14.71 21.95
C ARG A 95 -16.57 -14.27 21.33
N TRP A 96 -16.76 -14.69 20.07
CA TRP A 96 -17.94 -14.46 19.23
C TRP A 96 -19.17 -15.31 19.61
N GLU A 97 -19.04 -16.24 20.58
CA GLU A 97 -20.11 -17.17 21.00
C GLU A 97 -21.38 -16.50 21.53
N ALA A 98 -21.36 -15.19 21.81
CA ALA A 98 -22.48 -14.47 22.43
C ALA A 98 -23.44 -13.77 21.45
N CYS A 99 -23.15 -13.70 20.14
CA CYS A 99 -23.97 -12.89 19.22
C CYS A 99 -25.02 -13.65 18.41
N ILE A 100 -25.02 -14.99 18.38
CA ILE A 100 -25.96 -15.76 17.55
C ILE A 100 -27.33 -15.99 18.23
N SER A 101 -27.48 -15.64 19.51
CA SER A 101 -28.76 -15.76 20.21
C SER A 101 -29.51 -14.42 20.22
N LEU A 102 -30.12 -14.02 19.09
CA LEU A 102 -31.28 -13.11 19.03
C LEU A 102 -31.69 -12.85 17.55
N HIS A 103 -32.39 -13.79 16.93
CA HIS A 103 -33.82 -13.61 16.59
C HIS A 103 -34.34 -14.71 15.65
N PRO A 104 -35.59 -15.16 15.86
CA PRO A 104 -36.20 -16.28 15.16
C PRO A 104 -36.73 -15.88 13.78
N CYS A 105 -36.72 -16.85 12.88
CA CYS A 105 -37.39 -16.84 11.59
C CYS A 105 -38.85 -16.33 11.70
N SER A 106 -39.22 -15.40 10.82
CA SER A 106 -40.59 -15.26 10.34
C SER A 106 -40.60 -14.73 8.90
N ARG A 107 -40.76 -15.63 7.93
CA ARG A 107 -41.85 -15.57 6.94
C ARG A 107 -41.96 -16.88 6.15
#